data_AF-A0A519PEB2-F1
#
_entry.id   AF-A0A519PEB2-F1
#
_cell.length_a   1.000
_cell.length_b   1.000
_cell.length_c   1.000
_cell.angle_alpha   90.00
_cell.angle_beta   90.00
_cell.angle_gamma   90.00
#
_symmetry.space_group_name_H-M   'P 1'
#
loop_
_entity.id
_entity.type
_entity.pdbx_description
1 polymer ?
#
loop_
_entity_poly.entity_id
_entity_poly.type
_entity_poly.pdbx_seq_one_letter_code
_entity_poly.pdbx_strand_id
1 'polypeptide(L)'
;MSEQELILGAIAGAVLLALCAMAWLVDQRRRNDGRLDELRAKIAELEAGAEAAQASAEAFDSALLSVDDGHAQLASGEESLALCAEALGLAHADPQGVVSALMRADPDHARRLRALFERGEACAFDVQGAGGLVAVEGRAAGALAWLRLSAVMGEEAGLPTAPRFAA
;
A
#
# COMPACT_ATOMS: atom_id res chain seq x y z
N MET A 1 53.22 -4.05 -48.58
CA MET A 1 51.99 -3.33 -48.19
C MET A 1 52.38 -1.92 -47.83
N SER A 2 51.77 -0.93 -48.46
CA SER A 2 52.03 0.48 -48.15
C SER A 2 51.21 0.90 -46.93
N GLU A 3 51.72 1.88 -46.18
CA GLU A 3 51.10 2.43 -44.96
C GLU A 3 49.64 2.91 -45.19
N GLN A 4 49.34 3.35 -46.42
CA GLN A 4 48.01 3.75 -46.86
C GLN A 4 47.00 2.59 -46.90
N GLU A 5 47.43 1.37 -47.23
CA GLU A 5 46.56 0.17 -47.26
C GLU A 5 46.13 -0.23 -45.84
N LEU A 6 47.02 -0.06 -44.85
CA LEU A 6 46.73 -0.33 -43.44
C LEU A 6 45.74 0.68 -42.87
N ILE A 7 45.90 1.98 -43.19
CA ILE A 7 44.98 3.04 -42.75
C ILE A 7 43.59 2.86 -43.37
N LEU A 8 43.50 2.55 -44.67
CA LEU A 8 42.23 2.29 -45.34
C LEU A 8 41.50 1.07 -44.74
N GLY A 9 42.22 -0.02 -44.46
CA GLY A 9 41.66 -1.19 -43.79
C GLY A 9 41.15 -0.88 -42.38
N ALA A 10 41.89 -0.08 -41.60
CA ALA A 10 41.49 0.32 -40.26
C ALA A 10 40.23 1.20 -40.27
N ILE A 11 40.13 2.15 -41.21
CA ILE A 11 38.93 3.00 -41.35
C ILE A 11 37.72 2.17 -41.75
N ALA A 12 37.88 1.25 -42.72
CA ALA A 12 36.79 0.37 -43.14
C ALA A 12 36.28 -0.51 -41.99
N GLY A 13 37.19 -1.05 -41.17
CA GLY A 13 36.84 -1.83 -39.98
C GLY A 13 36.13 -0.98 -38.90
N ALA A 14 36.60 0.25 -38.66
CA ALA A 14 36.00 1.16 -37.70
C ALA A 14 34.57 1.56 -38.10
N VAL A 15 34.33 1.82 -39.39
CA VAL A 15 32.98 2.11 -39.92
C VAL A 15 32.06 0.92 -39.74
N LEU A 16 32.53 -0.31 -40.00
CA LEU A 16 31.71 -1.51 -39.83
C LEU A 16 31.34 -1.73 -38.35
N LEU A 17 32.28 -1.56 -37.42
CA LEU A 17 32.01 -1.64 -35.99
C LEU A 17 31.03 -0.58 -35.51
N ALA A 18 31.15 0.66 -36.01
CA ALA A 18 30.21 1.73 -35.70
C ALA A 18 28.79 1.40 -36.16
N LEU A 19 28.64 0.81 -37.36
CA LEU A 19 27.34 0.36 -37.87
C LEU A 19 26.77 -0.79 -37.04
N CYS A 20 27.59 -1.78 -36.67
CA CYS A 20 27.17 -2.87 -35.78
C CYS A 20 26.74 -2.34 -34.40
N ALA A 21 27.48 -1.40 -33.83
CA ALA A 21 27.15 -0.77 -32.55
C ALA A 21 25.85 0.04 -32.62
N MET A 22 25.63 0.79 -33.70
CA MET A 22 24.36 1.52 -33.90
C MET A 22 23.18 0.57 -34.05
N ALA A 23 23.32 -0.52 -34.82
CA ALA A 23 22.27 -1.53 -34.96
C ALA A 23 21.94 -2.20 -33.63
N TRP A 24 22.97 -2.55 -32.84
CA TRP A 24 22.79 -3.12 -31.51
C TRP A 24 22.13 -2.15 -30.53
N LEU A 25 22.53 -0.88 -30.53
CA LEU A 25 21.91 0.16 -29.69
C LEU A 25 20.42 0.34 -30.00
N VAL A 26 20.03 0.27 -31.29
CA VAL A 26 18.62 0.34 -31.70
C VAL A 26 17.84 -0.88 -31.22
N ASP A 27 18.37 -2.09 -31.38
CA ASP A 27 17.74 -3.31 -30.87
C ASP A 27 17.61 -3.28 -29.33
N GLN A 28 18.65 -2.83 -28.63
CA GLN A 28 18.63 -2.68 -27.18
C GLN A 28 17.58 -1.67 -26.71
N ARG A 29 17.48 -0.51 -27.39
CA ARG A 29 16.43 0.49 -27.10
C ARG A 29 15.04 -0.09 -27.26
N ARG A 30 14.78 -0.78 -28.39
CA ARG A 30 13.47 -1.42 -28.64
C ARG A 30 13.10 -2.44 -27.56
N ARG A 31 14.05 -3.23 -27.08
CA ARG A 31 13.81 -4.19 -25.98
C ARG A 31 13.54 -3.51 -24.64
N ASN A 32 14.18 -2.36 -24.40
CA ASN A 32 13.94 -1.59 -23.18
C ASN A 32 12.55 -0.93 -23.21
N ASP A 33 12.21 -0.30 -24.35
CA ASP A 33 10.90 0.32 -24.55
C ASP A 33 9.76 -0.70 -24.35
N GLY A 34 9.88 -1.91 -24.91
CA GLY A 34 8.89 -2.97 -24.69
C GLY A 34 8.74 -3.39 -23.22
N ARG A 35 9.84 -3.41 -22.44
CA ARG A 35 9.78 -3.70 -20.99
C ARG A 35 9.15 -2.55 -20.21
N LEU A 36 9.42 -1.31 -20.59
CA LEU A 36 8.80 -0.14 -19.99
C LEU A 36 7.29 -0.13 -20.22
N ASP A 37 6.85 -0.46 -21.44
CA ASP A 37 5.44 -0.56 -21.77
C ASP A 37 4.76 -1.70 -21.00
N GLU A 38 5.40 -2.85 -20.85
CA GLU A 38 4.88 -3.96 -20.03
C GLU A 38 4.74 -3.57 -18.55
N LEU A 39 5.75 -2.90 -17.98
CA LEU A 39 5.69 -2.43 -16.59
C LEU A 39 4.62 -1.37 -16.39
N ARG A 40 4.47 -0.43 -17.32
CA ARG A 40 3.40 0.58 -17.29
C ARG A 40 2.02 -0.06 -17.38
N ALA A 41 1.86 -1.07 -18.23
CA ALA A 41 0.60 -1.81 -18.32
C ALA A 41 0.25 -2.52 -17.00
N LYS A 42 1.24 -3.16 -16.35
CA LYS A 42 1.04 -3.79 -15.04
C LYS A 42 0.71 -2.78 -13.94
N ILE A 43 1.35 -1.61 -13.95
CA ILE A 43 1.03 -0.54 -12.99
C ILE A 43 -0.42 -0.09 -13.19
N ALA A 44 -0.83 0.19 -14.44
CA ALA A 44 -2.19 0.62 -14.73
C ALA A 44 -3.25 -0.44 -14.35
N GLU A 45 -2.94 -1.73 -14.55
CA GLU A 45 -3.80 -2.84 -14.12
C GLU A 45 -3.93 -2.90 -12.59
N LEU A 46 -2.82 -2.76 -11.86
CA LEU A 46 -2.81 -2.72 -10.40
C LEU A 46 -3.52 -1.48 -9.85
N GLU A 47 -3.34 -0.31 -10.47
CA GLU A 47 -4.02 0.94 -10.12
C GLU A 47 -5.53 0.82 -10.32
N ALA A 48 -5.99 0.28 -11.45
CA ALA A 48 -7.42 0.05 -11.68
C ALA A 48 -8.02 -0.95 -10.67
N GLY A 49 -7.27 -1.99 -10.30
CA GLY A 49 -7.66 -2.92 -9.24
C GLY A 49 -7.71 -2.26 -7.86
N ALA A 50 -6.75 -1.39 -7.56
CA ALA A 50 -6.71 -0.62 -6.33
C ALA A 50 -7.86 0.40 -6.25
N GLU A 51 -8.17 1.12 -7.33
CA GLU A 51 -9.31 2.03 -7.41
C GLU A 51 -10.65 1.29 -7.23
N ALA A 52 -10.82 0.11 -7.82
CA ALA A 52 -12.02 -0.69 -7.62
C ALA A 52 -12.15 -1.20 -6.17
N ALA A 53 -11.04 -1.63 -5.56
CA ALA A 53 -10.99 -2.00 -4.15
C ALA A 53 -11.24 -0.80 -3.22
N GLN A 54 -10.74 0.38 -3.60
CA GLN A 54 -10.90 1.63 -2.87
C GLN A 54 -12.34 2.15 -2.96
N ALA A 55 -12.94 2.15 -4.15
CA ALA A 55 -14.36 2.46 -4.35
C ALA A 55 -15.28 1.47 -3.61
N SER A 56 -14.86 0.20 -3.53
CA SER A 56 -15.55 -0.78 -2.68
C SER A 56 -15.40 -0.43 -1.20
N ALA A 57 -14.20 -0.08 -0.74
CA ALA A 57 -13.94 0.32 0.64
C ALA A 57 -14.64 1.63 1.05
N GLU A 58 -14.80 2.59 0.13
CA GLU A 58 -15.61 3.79 0.34
C GLU A 58 -17.11 3.50 0.34
N ALA A 59 -17.56 2.49 -0.41
CA ALA A 59 -18.91 1.96 -0.29
C ALA A 59 -19.12 1.12 0.99
N PHE A 60 -18.05 0.71 1.67
CA PHE A 60 -18.08 -0.01 2.94
C PHE A 60 -17.60 0.91 4.07
N ASP A 61 -18.46 1.72 4.69
CA ASP A 61 -18.27 2.58 5.89
C ASP A 61 -16.99 2.37 6.73
N SER A 62 -15.81 2.59 6.14
CA SER A 62 -14.52 2.19 6.72
C SER A 62 -13.42 3.18 6.38
N ALA A 63 -12.51 3.37 7.33
CA ALA A 63 -11.31 4.19 7.19
C ALA A 63 -10.10 3.30 7.01
N LEU A 64 -9.23 3.67 6.09
CA LEU A 64 -7.98 2.96 5.82
C LEU A 64 -6.80 3.84 6.25
N LEU A 65 -6.01 3.34 7.19
CA LEU A 65 -4.78 3.98 7.65
C LEU A 65 -3.56 3.20 7.17
N SER A 66 -2.52 3.91 6.76
CA SER A 66 -1.18 3.36 6.61
C SER A 66 -0.35 3.74 7.84
N VAL A 67 0.47 2.80 8.32
CA VAL A 67 1.40 3.02 9.43
C VAL A 67 2.79 2.68 8.94
N ASP A 68 3.67 3.68 8.96
CA ASP A 68 5.09 3.58 8.60
C ASP A 68 5.93 4.11 9.75
N ASP A 69 6.91 3.33 10.21
CA ASP A 69 7.81 3.70 11.32
C ASP A 69 7.09 4.30 12.55
N GLY A 70 5.90 3.78 12.87
CA GLY A 70 5.07 4.25 13.99
C GLY A 70 4.25 5.53 13.73
N HIS A 71 4.30 6.08 12.52
CA HIS A 71 3.49 7.20 12.06
C HIS A 71 2.29 6.71 11.26
N ALA A 72 1.08 6.99 11.77
CA ALA A 72 -0.16 6.70 11.09
C ALA A 72 -0.58 7.86 10.17
N GLN A 73 -1.00 7.54 8.94
CA GLN A 73 -1.55 8.47 7.96
C GLN A 73 -2.86 7.93 7.40
N LEU A 74 -3.80 8.83 7.11
CA LEU A 74 -5.06 8.45 6.47
C LEU A 74 -4.80 8.20 4.97
N ALA A 75 -5.12 6.99 4.52
CA ALA A 75 -5.10 6.65 3.10
C ALA A 75 -6.45 6.94 2.44
N SER A 76 -7.56 6.60 3.11
CA SER A 76 -8.92 6.98 2.68
C SER A 76 -9.96 6.81 3.81
N GLY A 77 -11.17 7.37 3.60
CA GLY A 77 -12.31 7.26 4.50
C GLY A 77 -12.28 8.28 5.62
N GLU A 78 -12.16 9.57 5.29
CA GLU A 78 -12.12 10.68 6.27
C GLU A 78 -13.38 10.73 7.14
N GLU A 79 -14.57 10.57 6.54
CA GLU A 79 -15.84 10.50 7.26
C GLU A 79 -15.90 9.29 8.21
N SER A 80 -15.51 8.11 7.73
CA SER A 80 -15.42 6.90 8.53
C SER A 80 -14.39 7.02 9.67
N LEU A 81 -13.29 7.76 9.47
CA LEU A 81 -12.29 8.03 10.50
C LEU A 81 -12.89 8.93 11.58
N ALA A 82 -13.68 9.95 11.20
CA ALA A 82 -14.38 10.80 12.14
C ALA A 82 -15.36 10.00 13.01
N LEU A 83 -16.11 9.08 12.40
CA LEU A 83 -17.00 8.15 13.13
C LEU A 83 -16.21 7.24 14.09
N CYS A 84 -15.06 6.71 13.67
CA CYS A 84 -14.20 5.91 14.54
C CYS A 84 -13.62 6.73 15.70
N ALA A 85 -13.22 7.97 15.44
CA ALA A 85 -12.72 8.89 16.48
C ALA A 85 -13.83 9.23 17.48
N GLU A 86 -15.05 9.51 17.02
CA GLU A 86 -16.21 9.75 17.86
C GLU A 86 -16.56 8.52 18.71
N ALA A 87 -16.59 7.33 18.11
CA ALA A 87 -16.83 6.07 18.82
C ALA A 87 -15.82 5.86 19.96
N LEU A 88 -14.54 6.17 19.72
CA LEU A 88 -13.45 6.10 20.71
C LEU A 88 -13.43 7.28 21.70
N GLY A 89 -14.32 8.28 21.54
CA GLY A 89 -14.40 9.45 22.41
C GLY A 89 -13.29 10.47 22.20
N LEU A 90 -12.72 10.55 21.00
CA LEU A 90 -11.70 11.52 20.62
C LEU A 90 -12.33 12.82 20.11
N ALA A 91 -11.73 13.95 20.47
CA ALA A 91 -12.21 15.28 20.04
C ALA A 91 -11.86 15.62 18.59
N HIS A 92 -10.85 14.96 18.02
CA HIS A 92 -10.38 15.20 16.65
C HIS A 92 -10.11 13.86 15.95
N ALA A 93 -10.46 13.79 14.68
CA ALA A 93 -10.25 12.65 13.79
C ALA A 93 -8.80 12.59 13.27
N ASP A 94 -7.83 12.56 14.19
CA ASP A 94 -6.41 12.43 13.85
C ASP A 94 -6.01 10.95 13.74
N PRO A 95 -5.43 10.49 12.62
CA PRO A 95 -4.97 9.11 12.46
C PRO A 95 -4.06 8.62 13.59
N GLN A 96 -3.10 9.45 14.01
CA GLN A 96 -2.18 9.09 15.09
C GLN A 96 -2.90 8.99 16.44
N GLY A 97 -3.81 9.93 16.70
CA GLY A 97 -4.71 9.92 17.86
C GLY A 97 -5.55 8.65 17.94
N VAL A 98 -6.12 8.20 16.82
CA VAL A 98 -6.93 6.97 16.74
C VAL A 98 -6.08 5.73 17.04
N VAL A 99 -4.92 5.56 16.39
CA VAL A 99 -4.04 4.42 16.69
C VAL A 99 -3.59 4.42 18.16
N SER A 100 -3.27 5.59 18.70
CA SER A 100 -2.88 5.74 20.10
C SER A 100 -4.04 5.38 21.05
N ALA A 101 -5.28 5.72 20.70
CA ALA A 101 -6.47 5.35 21.47
C ALA A 101 -6.70 3.84 21.46
N LEU A 102 -6.57 3.18 20.30
CA LEU A 102 -6.68 1.72 20.17
C LEU A 102 -5.65 0.99 21.04
N MET A 103 -4.40 1.46 21.05
CA MET A 103 -3.35 0.88 21.91
C MET A 103 -3.57 1.15 23.40
N ARG A 104 -4.26 2.24 23.76
CA ARG A 104 -4.57 2.57 25.15
C ARG A 104 -5.80 1.84 25.69
N ALA A 105 -6.70 1.41 24.82
CA ALA A 105 -7.94 0.76 25.22
C ALA A 105 -7.72 -0.61 25.89
N ASP A 106 -6.79 -1.41 25.38
CA ASP A 106 -6.43 -2.71 25.96
C ASP A 106 -4.94 -3.05 25.72
N PRO A 107 -4.18 -3.52 26.73
CA PRO A 107 -2.83 -4.05 26.55
C PRO A 107 -2.70 -5.17 25.51
N ASP A 108 -3.73 -5.98 25.28
CA ASP A 108 -3.76 -7.01 24.24
C ASP A 108 -3.77 -6.39 22.84
N HIS A 109 -4.60 -5.37 22.61
CA HIS A 109 -4.63 -4.63 21.35
C HIS A 109 -3.28 -3.97 21.07
N ALA A 110 -2.66 -3.38 22.09
CA ALA A 110 -1.31 -2.82 21.96
C ALA A 110 -0.27 -3.86 21.54
N ARG A 111 -0.32 -5.09 22.09
CA ARG A 111 0.58 -6.18 21.67
C ARG A 111 0.34 -6.58 20.22
N ARG A 112 -0.92 -6.73 19.81
CA ARG A 112 -1.28 -7.11 18.44
C ARG A 112 -0.88 -6.05 17.42
N LEU A 113 -1.10 -4.77 17.72
CA LEU A 113 -0.67 -3.67 16.85
C LEU A 113 0.85 -3.57 16.75
N ARG A 114 1.59 -3.73 17.86
CA ARG A 114 3.06 -3.81 17.81
C ARG A 114 3.54 -5.01 16.99
N ALA A 115 2.89 -6.16 17.14
CA ALA A 115 3.19 -7.35 16.35
C ALA A 115 3.00 -7.12 14.84
N LEU A 116 1.93 -6.40 14.48
CA LEU A 116 1.70 -5.98 13.10
C LEU A 116 2.80 -5.04 12.60
N PHE A 117 3.13 -4.01 13.36
CA PHE A 117 4.10 -2.98 12.92
C PHE A 117 5.54 -3.51 12.85
N GLU A 118 5.95 -4.34 13.82
CA GLU A 118 7.34 -4.82 13.92
C GLU A 118 7.57 -6.11 13.13
N ARG A 119 6.59 -7.01 13.11
CA ARG A 119 6.74 -8.37 12.56
C ARG A 119 5.81 -8.67 11.38
N GLY A 120 4.92 -7.73 11.03
CA GLY A 120 3.94 -7.93 9.97
C GLY A 120 2.85 -8.95 10.31
N GLU A 121 2.65 -9.28 11.58
CA GLU A 121 1.63 -10.24 12.01
C GLU A 121 0.23 -9.64 11.85
N ALA A 122 -0.59 -10.25 10.99
CA ALA A 122 -1.97 -9.80 10.78
C ALA A 122 -2.78 -9.87 12.09
N CYS A 123 -3.63 -8.88 12.33
CA CYS A 123 -4.46 -8.83 13.52
C CYS A 123 -5.91 -8.43 13.18
N ALA A 124 -6.86 -8.93 13.96
CA ALA A 124 -8.23 -8.46 13.96
C ALA A 124 -8.75 -8.46 15.39
N PHE A 125 -9.45 -7.39 15.77
CA PHE A 125 -10.05 -7.22 17.10
C PHE A 125 -11.06 -6.06 17.06
N ASP A 126 -11.92 -5.99 18.06
CA ASP A 126 -12.90 -4.92 18.23
C ASP A 126 -12.61 -4.13 19.51
N VAL A 127 -12.84 -2.82 19.46
CA VAL A 127 -12.60 -1.90 20.57
C VAL A 127 -13.90 -1.22 20.96
N GLN A 128 -14.36 -1.47 22.18
CA GLN A 128 -15.50 -0.77 22.75
C GLN A 128 -15.05 0.61 23.23
N GLY A 129 -15.48 1.65 22.54
CA GLY A 129 -15.30 3.04 22.93
C GLY A 129 -16.52 3.59 23.68
N ALA A 130 -16.45 4.86 24.06
CA ALA A 130 -17.51 5.54 24.80
C ALA A 130 -18.76 5.81 23.95
N GLY A 131 -18.60 5.95 22.63
CA GLY A 131 -19.69 6.23 21.67
C GLY A 131 -20.13 5.04 20.83
N GLY A 132 -19.35 3.96 20.78
CA GLY A 132 -19.65 2.80 19.93
C GLY A 132 -18.53 1.75 19.89
N LEU A 133 -18.70 0.75 19.04
CA LEU A 133 -17.72 -0.30 18.79
C LEU A 133 -16.90 0.03 17.53
N VAL A 134 -15.58 -0.10 17.59
CA VAL A 134 -14.70 0.05 16.43
C VAL A 134 -14.06 -1.30 16.11
N ALA A 135 -14.39 -1.88 14.96
CA ALA A 135 -13.72 -3.07 14.45
C ALA A 135 -12.42 -2.67 13.74
N VAL A 136 -11.34 -3.38 14.06
CA VAL A 136 -9.99 -3.12 13.55
C VAL A 136 -9.48 -4.37 12.85
N GLU A 137 -9.03 -4.22 11.62
CA GLU A 137 -8.29 -5.23 10.87
C GLU A 137 -6.95 -4.68 10.43
N GLY A 138 -5.88 -5.41 10.71
CA GLY A 138 -4.51 -5.03 10.39
C GLY A 138 -3.82 -6.06 9.51
N ARG A 139 -3.18 -5.60 8.43
CA ARG A 139 -2.39 -6.43 7.51
C ARG A 139 -1.14 -5.70 7.07
N ALA A 140 0.00 -6.38 7.04
CA ALA A 140 1.21 -5.84 6.43
C ALA A 140 1.17 -6.02 4.91
N ALA A 141 1.57 -4.99 4.17
CA ALA A 141 1.79 -5.06 2.73
C ALA A 141 3.03 -4.25 2.34
N GLY A 142 4.09 -4.95 1.94
CA GLY A 142 5.40 -4.34 1.68
C GLY A 142 6.08 -3.89 2.97
N ALA A 143 6.53 -2.63 2.99
CA ALA A 143 7.14 -2.00 4.17
C ALA A 143 6.10 -1.36 5.12
N LEU A 144 4.83 -1.31 4.70
CA LEU A 144 3.77 -0.60 5.42
C LEU A 144 2.85 -1.58 6.14
N ALA A 145 2.38 -1.17 7.31
CA ALA A 145 1.24 -1.79 7.97
C ALA A 145 -0.05 -1.04 7.62
N TRP A 146 -1.06 -1.77 7.19
CA TRP A 146 -2.36 -1.21 6.84
C TRP A 146 -3.38 -1.56 7.92
N LEU A 147 -4.18 -0.58 8.32
CA LEU A 147 -5.27 -0.73 9.27
C LEU A 147 -6.58 -0.32 8.60
N ARG A 148 -7.56 -1.22 8.62
CA ARG A 148 -8.94 -0.93 8.24
C ARG A 148 -9.78 -0.80 9.50
N LEU A 149 -10.48 0.31 9.62
CA LEU A 149 -11.31 0.66 10.77
C LEU A 149 -12.76 0.81 10.32
N SER A 150 -13.70 0.27 11.06
CA SER A 150 -15.14 0.50 10.83
C SER A 150 -15.84 0.68 12.17
N ALA A 151 -16.62 1.76 12.31
CA ALA A 151 -17.35 2.08 13.52
C ALA A 151 -18.82 1.63 13.40
N VAL A 152 -19.35 1.10 14.50
CA VAL A 152 -20.78 0.84 14.69
C VAL A 152 -21.25 1.67 15.89
N MET A 153 -22.16 2.61 15.64
CA MET A 153 -22.70 3.55 16.63
C MET A 153 -24.10 3.11 17.09
N GLY A 154 -24.41 3.23 18.38
CA GLY A 154 -25.77 2.97 18.92
C GLY A 154 -26.06 1.54 19.43
N GLU A 155 -27.33 1.24 19.73
CA GLU A 155 -27.82 -0.02 20.36
C GLU A 155 -27.50 -1.31 19.57
N GLU A 156 -27.07 -1.20 18.30
CA GLU A 156 -26.56 -2.33 17.50
C GLU A 156 -25.15 -2.80 17.90
N ALA A 157 -24.43 -2.04 18.73
CA ALA A 157 -23.14 -2.45 19.31
C ALA A 157 -23.23 -3.69 20.25
N GLY A 158 -24.45 -4.11 20.59
CA GLY A 158 -24.70 -5.29 21.45
C GLY A 158 -24.76 -6.63 20.72
N LEU A 159 -24.70 -6.66 19.38
CA LEU A 159 -24.72 -7.91 18.63
C LEU A 159 -23.30 -8.28 18.19
N PRO A 160 -22.80 -9.49 18.55
CA PRO A 160 -21.48 -9.92 18.11
C PRO A 160 -21.44 -9.92 16.59
N THR A 161 -20.47 -9.19 16.03
CA THR A 161 -20.20 -9.21 14.60
C THR A 161 -20.00 -10.67 14.18
N ALA A 162 -20.84 -11.14 13.26
CA ALA A 162 -20.92 -12.53 12.81
C ALA A 162 -19.53 -13.14 12.53
N PRO A 163 -19.35 -14.47 12.69
CA PRO A 163 -18.03 -15.09 12.70
C PRO A 163 -17.31 -14.86 11.37
N ARG A 164 -16.15 -14.18 11.43
CA ARG A 164 -15.28 -13.98 10.28
C ARG A 164 -14.62 -15.32 9.93
N PHE A 165 -14.80 -15.72 8.66
CA PHE A 165 -14.35 -16.97 8.06
C PHE A 165 -12.98 -17.43 8.58
N ALA A 166 -12.98 -18.59 9.24
CA ALA A 166 -11.79 -19.37 9.47
C ALA A 166 -11.43 -20.13 8.19
N ALA A 167 -10.15 -20.04 7.83
CA ALA A 167 -9.33 -20.94 6.99
C ALA A 167 -9.84 -21.33 5.59
#